data_AF-A0A4R0J9Y5-F1
#
_entry.id   AF-A0A4R0J9Y5-F1
#
_cell.length_a   1.000
_cell.length_b   1.000
_cell.length_c   1.000
_cell.angle_alpha   90.00
_cell.angle_beta   90.00
_cell.angle_gamma   90.00
#
_symmetry.space_group_name_H-M   'P 1'
#
loop_
_entity.id
_entity.type
_entity.pdbx_description
1 polymer ?
#
loop_
_entity_poly.entity_id
_entity_poly.type
_entity_poly.pdbx_seq_one_letter_code
_entity_poly.pdbx_strand_id
1 'polypeptide(L)'
;MGKLTGFVSPAGDKAYFFTDSDYVRYDVAADRVDDGYPLPIAGNWPGLFESGIDAAVCWPDGSVYFFAGDQYAKYDWEADRVADGYPQPIAGNWPGLFESGVDAGVVWNSGNAYFFSGSEYVKYDPVANQAVDGPLPIAGNWPGLFESGIDAALWWPSGKAYFFSGDQYAQYDAEADKVADGYPLPIAGNWPGLPIGAIVPPSTQPDGQAISVRDYFPTFTQPLEGRVPYMYQDVKGLVTVAVGNLIDRPEDAAALSWVHIATGLAATRDEIVAEWHRIKNAPGLAKGGHLAAKKIATLKMTELAMDELVKAKFDTNEKRLAAFYPDWANWPADARLGAHSIAWAGAYFPAKWPNFNAAANAQDWAAAVTHCTLSEAGNPGIAPRNKANRQLFSNAAAVVARGIDRTLVYYPTAL
;
A
#
# COMPACT_ATOMS: atom_id res chain seq x y z
N MET A 1 0.24 -5.68 -1.20
CA MET A 1 -0.36 -6.79 -1.89
C MET A 1 -1.85 -6.73 -1.67
N GLY A 2 -2.46 -5.79 -2.40
CA GLY A 2 -3.72 -6.13 -3.03
C GLY A 2 -3.58 -7.48 -3.73
N LYS A 3 -4.59 -8.32 -3.55
CA LYS A 3 -4.70 -9.64 -4.14
C LYS A 3 -4.61 -9.52 -5.67
N LEU A 4 -3.87 -10.44 -6.30
CA LEU A 4 -3.91 -10.56 -7.76
C LEU A 4 -5.20 -11.25 -8.14
N THR A 5 -6.01 -10.63 -8.97
CA THR A 5 -7.10 -11.35 -9.64
C THR A 5 -6.83 -11.31 -11.13
N GLY A 6 -7.11 -12.36 -11.87
CA GLY A 6 -6.93 -12.30 -13.31
C GLY A 6 -7.63 -13.40 -14.07
N PHE A 7 -7.85 -13.14 -15.36
CA PHE A 7 -8.44 -14.08 -16.31
C PHE A 7 -7.87 -13.86 -17.71
N VAL A 8 -7.97 -14.89 -18.57
CA VAL A 8 -7.65 -14.78 -19.99
C VAL A 8 -8.92 -14.41 -20.76
N SER A 9 -8.84 -13.46 -21.69
CA SER A 9 -9.97 -13.03 -22.52
C SER A 9 -10.56 -14.22 -23.29
N PRO A 10 -11.85 -14.17 -23.68
CA PRO A 10 -12.47 -15.23 -24.50
C PRO A 10 -11.71 -15.51 -25.81
N ALA A 11 -11.07 -14.49 -26.39
CA ALA A 11 -10.28 -14.64 -27.61
C ALA A 11 -8.88 -15.27 -27.37
N GLY A 12 -8.43 -15.36 -26.11
CA GLY A 12 -7.13 -15.92 -25.75
C GLY A 12 -5.93 -15.05 -26.16
N ASP A 13 -6.14 -13.84 -26.66
CA ASP A 13 -5.07 -12.95 -27.15
C ASP A 13 -4.59 -11.96 -26.08
N LYS A 14 -5.37 -11.81 -25.00
CA LYS A 14 -5.10 -10.93 -23.88
C LYS A 14 -5.43 -11.62 -22.56
N ALA A 15 -4.73 -11.25 -21.52
CA ALA A 15 -5.15 -11.51 -20.14
C ALA A 15 -5.35 -10.19 -19.40
N TYR A 16 -6.23 -10.17 -18.42
CA TYR A 16 -6.50 -8.99 -17.60
C TYR A 16 -6.21 -9.34 -16.17
N PHE A 17 -5.44 -8.48 -15.51
CA PHE A 17 -5.07 -8.66 -14.11
C PHE A 17 -5.48 -7.42 -13.32
N PHE A 18 -6.11 -7.62 -12.18
CA PHE A 18 -6.69 -6.61 -11.32
C PHE A 18 -5.96 -6.61 -9.98
N THR A 19 -5.74 -5.43 -9.43
CA THR A 19 -5.19 -5.22 -8.10
C THR A 19 -5.88 -4.01 -7.48
N ASP A 20 -6.55 -4.22 -6.35
CA ASP A 20 -7.35 -3.20 -5.67
C ASP A 20 -8.36 -2.51 -6.60
N SER A 21 -8.10 -1.28 -7.03
CA SER A 21 -8.97 -0.46 -7.90
C SER A 21 -8.48 -0.29 -9.33
N ASP A 22 -7.35 -0.91 -9.67
CA ASP A 22 -6.68 -0.78 -10.97
C ASP A 22 -6.59 -2.13 -11.68
N TYR A 23 -6.38 -2.10 -12.98
CA TYR A 23 -6.12 -3.28 -13.79
C TYR A 23 -5.05 -3.03 -14.85
N VAL A 24 -4.41 -4.10 -15.30
CA VAL A 24 -3.53 -4.14 -16.46
C VAL A 24 -4.09 -5.08 -17.52
N ARG A 25 -3.76 -4.81 -18.78
CA ARG A 25 -3.97 -5.74 -19.88
C ARG A 25 -2.63 -6.31 -20.32
N TYR A 26 -2.54 -7.63 -20.37
CA TYR A 26 -1.35 -8.40 -20.73
C TYR A 26 -1.51 -8.97 -22.13
N ASP A 27 -0.53 -8.73 -22.99
CA ASP A 27 -0.47 -9.32 -24.32
C ASP A 27 0.14 -10.71 -24.24
N VAL A 28 -0.65 -11.73 -24.57
CA VAL A 28 -0.24 -13.14 -24.50
C VAL A 28 0.90 -13.44 -25.47
N ALA A 29 0.87 -12.87 -26.67
CA ALA A 29 1.85 -13.17 -27.71
C ALA A 29 3.16 -12.39 -27.50
N ALA A 30 3.06 -11.15 -27.00
CA ALA A 30 4.20 -10.29 -26.72
C ALA A 30 4.82 -10.56 -25.34
N ASP A 31 4.15 -11.36 -24.51
CA ASP A 31 4.54 -11.76 -23.16
C ASP A 31 4.90 -10.57 -22.26
N ARG A 32 4.02 -9.56 -22.25
CA ARG A 32 4.16 -8.36 -21.40
C ARG A 32 2.83 -7.62 -21.26
N VAL A 33 2.75 -6.78 -20.23
CA VAL A 33 1.70 -5.76 -20.12
C VAL A 33 1.79 -4.76 -21.28
N ASP A 34 0.62 -4.38 -21.80
CA ASP A 34 0.46 -3.36 -22.83
C ASP A 34 0.89 -1.99 -22.32
N ASP A 35 1.44 -1.17 -23.22
CA ASP A 35 1.76 0.22 -22.92
C ASP A 35 0.51 1.02 -22.52
N GLY A 36 0.64 1.89 -21.51
CA GLY A 36 -0.45 2.75 -21.03
C GLY A 36 -1.27 2.18 -19.86
N TYR A 37 -0.92 0.99 -19.38
CA TYR A 37 -1.45 0.41 -18.13
C TYR A 37 -0.51 0.68 -16.93
N PRO A 38 -1.00 0.63 -15.68
CA PRO A 38 -2.36 0.31 -15.26
C PRO A 38 -3.38 1.42 -15.56
N LEU A 39 -4.66 1.02 -15.66
CA LEU A 39 -5.81 1.91 -15.77
C LEU A 39 -6.79 1.65 -14.61
N PRO A 40 -7.58 2.66 -14.19
CA PRO A 40 -8.59 2.45 -13.16
C PRO A 40 -9.69 1.53 -13.65
N ILE A 41 -10.24 0.68 -12.77
CA ILE A 41 -11.41 -0.13 -13.11
C ILE A 41 -12.61 0.79 -13.38
N ALA A 42 -12.78 1.79 -12.52
CA ALA A 42 -13.81 2.81 -12.66
C ALA A 42 -13.72 3.53 -14.03
N GLY A 43 -14.81 3.48 -14.78
CA GLY A 43 -14.92 4.07 -16.12
C GLY A 43 -14.35 3.24 -17.28
N ASN A 44 -13.60 2.17 -17.00
CA ASN A 44 -13.09 1.25 -18.03
C ASN A 44 -13.81 -0.11 -18.05
N TRP A 45 -14.52 -0.46 -16.97
CA TRP A 45 -15.35 -1.68 -16.89
C TRP A 45 -16.79 -1.31 -16.49
N PRO A 46 -17.65 -0.92 -17.44
CA PRO A 46 -18.97 -0.37 -17.15
C PRO A 46 -19.85 -1.30 -16.30
N GLY A 47 -20.21 -0.83 -15.10
CA GLY A 47 -21.07 -1.56 -14.16
C GLY A 47 -20.37 -2.62 -13.31
N LEU A 48 -19.05 -2.81 -13.47
CA LEU A 48 -18.25 -3.71 -12.64
C LEU A 48 -17.94 -3.07 -11.28
N PHE A 49 -17.58 -3.90 -10.30
CA PHE A 49 -17.03 -3.45 -9.02
C PHE A 49 -15.80 -2.57 -9.25
N GLU A 50 -15.76 -1.38 -8.65
CA GLU A 50 -14.64 -0.45 -8.82
C GLU A 50 -13.39 -0.85 -8.02
N SER A 51 -13.52 -1.80 -7.08
CA SER A 51 -12.42 -2.42 -6.33
C SER A 51 -12.86 -3.70 -5.64
N GLY A 52 -11.91 -4.47 -5.09
CA GLY A 52 -12.20 -5.63 -4.23
C GLY A 52 -12.69 -6.87 -5.00
N ILE A 53 -12.24 -7.03 -6.25
CA ILE A 53 -12.54 -8.21 -7.05
C ILE A 53 -11.69 -9.37 -6.53
N ASP A 54 -12.36 -10.41 -6.03
CA ASP A 54 -11.73 -11.58 -5.45
C ASP A 54 -11.38 -12.66 -6.47
N ALA A 55 -12.21 -12.86 -7.51
CA ALA A 55 -11.95 -13.84 -8.56
C ALA A 55 -12.57 -13.38 -9.89
N ALA A 56 -12.01 -13.83 -11.01
CA ALA A 56 -12.56 -13.62 -12.34
C ALA A 56 -12.41 -14.90 -13.17
N VAL A 57 -13.48 -15.34 -13.84
CA VAL A 57 -13.49 -16.58 -14.61
C VAL A 57 -14.15 -16.36 -15.95
N CYS A 58 -13.42 -16.64 -17.04
CA CYS A 58 -13.99 -16.72 -18.37
C CYS A 58 -14.83 -18.00 -18.48
N TRP A 59 -16.13 -17.83 -18.74
CA TRP A 59 -17.09 -18.92 -18.77
C TRP A 59 -17.24 -19.50 -20.18
N PRO A 60 -17.72 -20.76 -20.33
CA PRO A 60 -17.89 -21.36 -21.65
C PRO A 60 -18.85 -20.61 -22.60
N ASP A 61 -19.73 -19.75 -22.07
CA ASP A 61 -20.62 -18.91 -22.88
C ASP A 61 -19.97 -17.62 -23.39
N GLY A 62 -18.67 -17.41 -23.12
CA GLY A 62 -17.92 -16.22 -23.52
C GLY A 62 -18.05 -15.04 -22.55
N SER A 63 -18.89 -15.14 -21.53
CA SER A 63 -19.00 -14.12 -20.49
C SER A 63 -17.87 -14.27 -19.46
N VAL A 64 -17.60 -13.20 -18.72
CA VAL A 64 -16.64 -13.24 -17.60
C VAL A 64 -17.41 -13.04 -16.29
N TYR A 65 -17.28 -13.97 -15.37
CA TYR A 65 -17.91 -13.86 -14.05
C TYR A 65 -16.88 -13.34 -13.05
N PHE A 66 -17.19 -12.20 -12.44
CA PHE A 66 -16.37 -11.55 -11.43
C PHE A 66 -17.01 -11.74 -10.06
N PHE A 67 -16.23 -12.12 -9.06
CA PHE A 67 -16.67 -12.33 -7.68
C PHE A 67 -16.06 -11.26 -6.77
N ALA A 68 -16.84 -10.77 -5.81
CA ALA A 68 -16.40 -9.79 -4.80
C ALA A 68 -17.22 -10.01 -3.52
N GLY A 69 -16.57 -10.47 -2.45
CA GLY A 69 -17.23 -10.91 -1.23
C GLY A 69 -18.25 -12.02 -1.51
N ASP A 70 -19.47 -11.85 -1.00
CA ASP A 70 -20.59 -12.78 -1.17
C ASP A 70 -21.41 -12.53 -2.46
N GLN A 71 -20.91 -11.69 -3.37
CA GLN A 71 -21.58 -11.30 -4.61
C GLN A 71 -20.76 -11.66 -5.86
N TYR A 72 -21.45 -11.69 -6.99
CA TYR A 72 -20.83 -11.83 -8.30
C TYR A 72 -21.54 -10.97 -9.36
N ALA A 73 -20.79 -10.61 -10.41
CA ALA A 73 -21.25 -9.88 -11.58
C ALA A 73 -20.93 -10.67 -12.84
N LYS A 74 -21.89 -10.77 -13.77
CA LYS A 74 -21.66 -11.31 -15.11
C LYS A 74 -21.32 -10.15 -16.05
N TYR A 75 -20.11 -10.16 -16.59
CA TYR A 75 -19.66 -9.23 -17.61
C TYR A 75 -19.90 -9.83 -19.01
N ASP A 76 -20.69 -9.13 -19.80
CA ASP A 76 -20.90 -9.45 -21.21
C ASP A 76 -19.72 -8.90 -22.00
N TRP A 77 -18.89 -9.80 -22.51
CA TRP A 77 -17.66 -9.45 -23.22
C TRP A 77 -17.94 -8.74 -24.55
N GLU A 78 -19.03 -9.08 -25.24
CA GLU A 78 -19.38 -8.46 -26.52
C GLU A 78 -20.02 -7.09 -26.33
N ALA A 79 -20.87 -6.94 -25.30
CA ALA A 79 -21.51 -5.66 -24.98
C ALA A 79 -20.61 -4.69 -24.20
N ASP A 80 -19.43 -5.16 -23.75
CA ASP A 80 -18.46 -4.41 -22.95
C ASP A 80 -19.08 -3.75 -21.70
N ARG A 81 -19.88 -4.53 -20.97
CA ARG A 81 -20.55 -4.07 -19.75
C ARG A 81 -21.00 -5.23 -18.86
N VAL A 82 -21.21 -4.93 -17.59
CA VAL A 82 -21.97 -5.82 -16.71
C VAL A 82 -23.41 -5.97 -17.20
N ALA A 83 -23.87 -7.22 -17.27
CA ALA A 83 -25.21 -7.56 -17.69
C ALA A 83 -26.27 -7.02 -16.73
N ASP A 84 -27.48 -6.77 -17.25
CA ASP A 84 -28.57 -6.24 -16.45
C ASP A 84 -28.97 -7.20 -15.33
N GLY A 85 -29.25 -6.64 -14.14
CA GLY A 85 -29.64 -7.41 -12.96
C GLY A 85 -28.47 -7.87 -12.08
N TYR A 86 -27.22 -7.54 -12.42
CA TYR A 86 -26.05 -7.79 -11.57
C TYR A 86 -25.65 -6.54 -10.76
N PRO A 87 -24.93 -6.69 -9.62
CA PRO A 87 -24.47 -7.95 -9.03
C PRO A 87 -25.59 -8.77 -8.38
N GLN A 88 -25.35 -10.06 -8.20
CA GLN A 88 -26.23 -11.03 -7.53
C GLN A 88 -25.47 -11.75 -6.41
N PRO A 89 -26.16 -12.25 -5.36
CA PRO A 89 -25.49 -13.04 -4.32
C PRO A 89 -25.02 -14.39 -4.87
N ILE A 90 -23.89 -14.89 -4.37
CA ILE A 90 -23.42 -16.24 -4.70
C ILE A 90 -24.42 -17.28 -4.19
N ALA A 91 -24.87 -17.11 -2.94
CA ALA A 91 -25.88 -17.94 -2.30
C ALA A 91 -27.15 -18.04 -3.16
N GLY A 92 -27.58 -19.28 -3.45
CA GLY A 92 -28.75 -19.58 -4.25
C GLY A 92 -28.59 -19.48 -5.78
N ASN A 93 -27.57 -18.78 -6.28
CA ASN A 93 -27.28 -18.68 -7.72
C ASN A 93 -26.19 -19.66 -8.18
N TRP A 94 -25.31 -20.07 -7.27
CA TRP A 94 -24.25 -21.06 -7.50
C TRP A 94 -24.39 -22.28 -6.57
N PRO A 95 -25.29 -23.22 -6.87
CA PRO A 95 -25.56 -24.37 -6.00
C PRO A 95 -24.29 -25.17 -5.65
N GLY A 96 -23.98 -25.23 -4.35
CA GLY A 96 -22.83 -25.98 -3.82
C GLY A 96 -21.48 -25.26 -3.91
N LEU A 97 -21.45 -23.99 -4.34
CA LEU A 97 -20.26 -23.14 -4.28
C LEU A 97 -20.11 -22.45 -2.91
N PHE A 98 -18.93 -21.89 -2.64
CA PHE A 98 -18.64 -21.09 -1.44
C PHE A 98 -19.49 -19.82 -1.39
N GLU A 99 -20.51 -19.80 -0.52
CA GLU A 99 -21.47 -18.69 -0.44
C GLU A 99 -20.85 -17.38 0.09
N SER A 100 -19.77 -17.45 0.87
CA SER A 100 -19.10 -16.29 1.46
C SER A 100 -18.05 -15.64 0.56
N GLY A 101 -17.75 -16.24 -0.59
CA GLY A 101 -16.76 -15.74 -1.53
C GLY A 101 -15.80 -16.79 -2.05
N VAL A 102 -15.18 -16.46 -3.17
CA VAL A 102 -14.28 -17.31 -3.94
C VAL A 102 -12.98 -16.57 -4.17
N ASP A 103 -11.86 -17.24 -3.94
CA ASP A 103 -10.53 -16.65 -4.07
C ASP A 103 -9.96 -16.71 -5.48
N ALA A 104 -10.27 -17.76 -6.23
CA ALA A 104 -9.87 -17.89 -7.63
C ALA A 104 -10.81 -18.86 -8.34
N GLY A 105 -10.88 -18.80 -9.67
CA GLY A 105 -11.58 -19.79 -10.45
C GLY A 105 -11.00 -19.98 -11.84
N VAL A 106 -11.07 -21.20 -12.36
CA VAL A 106 -10.58 -21.54 -13.70
C VAL A 106 -11.49 -22.58 -14.34
N VAL A 107 -11.86 -22.35 -15.61
CA VAL A 107 -12.49 -23.40 -16.43
C VAL A 107 -11.38 -24.28 -17.00
N TRP A 108 -11.43 -25.56 -16.67
CA TRP A 108 -10.43 -26.55 -17.10
C TRP A 108 -10.71 -27.04 -18.51
N ASN A 109 -9.70 -27.66 -19.15
CA ASN A 109 -9.89 -28.29 -20.48
C ASN A 109 -10.93 -29.41 -20.50
N SER A 110 -11.23 -30.02 -19.35
CA SER A 110 -12.29 -31.03 -19.20
C SER A 110 -13.72 -30.44 -19.31
N GLY A 111 -13.85 -29.11 -19.28
CA GLY A 111 -15.14 -28.41 -19.27
C GLY A 111 -15.68 -28.10 -17.87
N ASN A 112 -15.14 -28.72 -16.81
CA ASN A 112 -15.49 -28.35 -15.43
C ASN A 112 -14.75 -27.08 -15.01
N ALA A 113 -15.39 -26.27 -14.17
CA ALA A 113 -14.73 -25.18 -13.45
C ALA A 113 -14.19 -25.68 -12.11
N TYR A 114 -13.09 -25.11 -11.66
CA TYR A 114 -12.56 -25.29 -10.32
C TYR A 114 -12.50 -23.94 -9.65
N PHE A 115 -13.13 -23.82 -8.49
CA PHE A 115 -13.16 -22.62 -7.68
C PHE A 115 -12.44 -22.88 -6.36
N PHE A 116 -11.63 -21.93 -5.92
CA PHE A 116 -10.79 -22.04 -4.72
C PHE A 116 -11.25 -21.04 -3.67
N SER A 117 -11.17 -21.40 -2.39
CA SER A 117 -11.44 -20.50 -1.26
C SER A 117 -10.65 -20.98 -0.06
N GLY A 118 -9.74 -20.15 0.45
CA GLY A 118 -8.75 -20.54 1.45
C GLY A 118 -7.97 -21.79 1.04
N SER A 119 -7.95 -22.81 1.90
CA SER A 119 -7.26 -24.08 1.65
C SER A 119 -8.11 -25.13 0.92
N GLU A 120 -9.27 -24.76 0.39
CA GLU A 120 -10.24 -25.68 -0.21
C GLU A 120 -10.58 -25.31 -1.67
N TYR A 121 -11.13 -26.28 -2.40
CA TYR A 121 -11.67 -26.07 -3.73
C TYR A 121 -12.98 -26.83 -3.97
N VAL A 122 -13.79 -26.34 -4.90
CA VAL A 122 -15.01 -26.97 -5.40
C VAL A 122 -14.83 -27.22 -6.89
N LYS A 123 -15.17 -28.44 -7.33
CA LYS A 123 -15.32 -28.77 -8.75
C LYS A 123 -16.77 -28.49 -9.15
N TYR A 124 -16.96 -27.70 -10.19
CA TYR A 124 -18.27 -27.19 -10.60
C TYR A 124 -18.54 -27.53 -12.06
N ASP A 125 -19.79 -27.90 -12.38
CA ASP A 125 -20.25 -28.16 -13.74
C ASP A 125 -20.90 -26.88 -14.30
N PRO A 126 -20.28 -26.21 -15.28
CA PRO A 126 -20.84 -25.00 -15.88
C PRO A 126 -22.17 -25.19 -16.60
N VAL A 127 -22.44 -26.40 -17.12
CA VAL A 127 -23.64 -26.71 -17.91
C VAL A 127 -24.80 -27.04 -16.98
N ALA A 128 -24.56 -27.86 -15.96
CA ALA A 128 -25.59 -28.21 -14.98
C ALA A 128 -25.83 -27.10 -13.94
N ASN A 129 -24.93 -26.11 -13.87
CA ASN A 129 -24.92 -25.05 -12.86
C ASN A 129 -24.99 -25.59 -11.43
N GLN A 130 -24.08 -26.51 -11.08
CA GLN A 130 -23.99 -27.08 -9.75
C GLN A 130 -22.58 -27.61 -9.45
N ALA A 131 -22.23 -27.66 -8.17
CA ALA A 131 -21.05 -28.38 -7.70
C ALA A 131 -21.14 -29.86 -8.06
N VAL A 132 -20.06 -30.39 -8.62
CA VAL A 132 -19.85 -31.82 -8.90
C VAL A 132 -19.21 -32.50 -7.71
N ASP A 133 -18.27 -31.82 -7.05
CA ASP A 133 -17.52 -32.34 -5.92
C ASP A 133 -16.98 -31.20 -5.04
N GLY A 134 -16.69 -31.52 -3.79
CA GLY A 134 -16.17 -30.61 -2.77
C GLY A 134 -17.21 -29.92 -1.88
N PRO A 135 -16.74 -29.03 -0.98
CA PRO A 135 -15.36 -28.56 -0.86
C PRO A 135 -14.38 -29.67 -0.45
N LEU A 136 -13.23 -29.72 -1.14
CA LEU A 136 -12.12 -30.63 -0.86
C LEU A 136 -10.85 -29.83 -0.55
N PRO A 137 -9.91 -30.35 0.27
CA PRO A 137 -8.66 -29.66 0.54
C PRO A 137 -7.81 -29.57 -0.74
N ILE A 138 -7.11 -28.44 -0.93
CA ILE A 138 -6.12 -28.31 -2.01
C ILE A 138 -4.97 -29.29 -1.77
N ALA A 139 -4.51 -29.37 -0.51
CA ALA A 139 -3.47 -30.29 -0.07
C ALA A 139 -3.83 -31.75 -0.42
N GLY A 140 -2.94 -32.42 -1.14
CA GLY A 140 -3.10 -33.81 -1.57
C GLY A 140 -3.96 -34.02 -2.83
N ASN A 141 -4.84 -33.09 -3.19
CA ASN A 141 -5.63 -33.16 -4.43
C ASN A 141 -5.00 -32.37 -5.59
N TRP A 142 -4.13 -31.40 -5.29
CA TRP A 142 -3.36 -30.64 -6.28
C TRP A 142 -1.86 -30.75 -5.98
N PRO A 143 -1.18 -31.85 -6.38
CA PRO A 143 0.19 -32.12 -5.96
C PRO A 143 1.18 -31.00 -6.32
N GLY A 144 1.81 -30.42 -5.30
CA GLY A 144 2.81 -29.37 -5.43
C GLY A 144 2.23 -27.95 -5.57
N LEU A 145 0.92 -27.78 -5.56
CA LEU A 145 0.27 -26.48 -5.61
C LEU A 145 0.28 -25.78 -4.23
N PHE A 146 0.06 -24.46 -4.21
CA PHE A 146 -0.07 -23.69 -2.98
C PHE A 146 -1.27 -24.17 -2.14
N GLU A 147 -1.02 -24.54 -0.89
CA GLU A 147 -2.05 -25.15 -0.02
C GLU A 147 -2.80 -24.14 0.86
N SER A 148 -2.27 -22.92 1.01
CA SER A 148 -2.83 -21.87 1.87
C SER A 148 -3.82 -20.94 1.18
N GLY A 149 -3.95 -21.03 -0.15
CA GLY A 149 -4.78 -20.14 -0.95
C GLY A 149 -4.23 -19.87 -2.33
N ILE A 150 -5.14 -19.61 -3.26
CA ILE A 150 -4.87 -19.25 -4.65
C ILE A 150 -5.48 -17.86 -4.89
N ASP A 151 -4.66 -16.89 -5.27
CA ASP A 151 -5.11 -15.53 -5.58
C ASP A 151 -5.73 -15.45 -6.99
N ALA A 152 -5.12 -16.13 -7.97
CA ALA A 152 -5.65 -16.23 -9.33
C ALA A 152 -5.32 -17.57 -9.97
N ALA A 153 -6.20 -18.04 -10.85
CA ALA A 153 -6.02 -19.26 -11.63
C ALA A 153 -6.39 -18.99 -13.09
N LEU A 154 -5.47 -19.26 -14.02
CA LEU A 154 -5.64 -18.95 -15.43
C LEU A 154 -5.37 -20.19 -16.28
N TRP A 155 -6.30 -20.50 -17.17
CA TRP A 155 -6.05 -21.43 -18.27
C TRP A 155 -5.40 -20.66 -19.42
N TRP A 156 -4.11 -20.88 -19.66
CA TRP A 156 -3.35 -20.12 -20.64
C TRP A 156 -3.52 -20.68 -22.05
N PRO A 157 -3.47 -19.84 -23.10
CA PRO A 157 -3.60 -20.27 -24.50
C PRO A 157 -2.58 -21.32 -24.96
N SER A 158 -1.47 -21.48 -24.24
CA SER A 158 -0.52 -22.58 -24.46
C SER A 158 -1.03 -23.97 -24.05
N GLY A 159 -2.23 -24.06 -23.45
CA GLY A 159 -2.77 -25.30 -22.88
C GLY A 159 -2.20 -25.66 -21.51
N LYS A 160 -1.60 -24.69 -20.81
CA LYS A 160 -1.05 -24.84 -19.45
C LYS A 160 -1.91 -24.03 -18.48
N ALA A 161 -2.09 -24.52 -17.25
CA ALA A 161 -2.71 -23.73 -16.20
C ALA A 161 -1.63 -23.03 -15.37
N TYR A 162 -1.89 -21.78 -14.98
CA TYR A 162 -1.03 -21.01 -14.09
C TYR A 162 -1.83 -20.56 -12.87
N PHE A 163 -1.26 -20.81 -11.70
CA PHE A 163 -1.84 -20.46 -10.41
C PHE A 163 -0.93 -19.45 -9.73
N PHE A 164 -1.52 -18.44 -9.11
CA PHE A 164 -0.81 -17.34 -8.47
C PHE A 164 -1.14 -17.33 -6.98
N SER A 165 -0.13 -17.10 -6.14
CA SER A 165 -0.30 -16.97 -4.69
C SER A 165 0.81 -16.07 -4.15
N GLY A 166 0.42 -14.92 -3.58
CA GLY A 166 1.36 -13.88 -3.15
C GLY A 166 2.22 -13.36 -4.30
N ASP A 167 3.54 -13.45 -4.15
CA ASP A 167 4.52 -13.01 -5.14
C ASP A 167 5.01 -14.13 -6.07
N GLN A 168 4.39 -15.31 -6.00
CA GLN A 168 4.77 -16.49 -6.74
C GLN A 168 3.67 -16.98 -7.67
N TYR A 169 4.09 -17.75 -8.67
CA TYR A 169 3.19 -18.49 -9.53
C TYR A 169 3.70 -19.90 -9.77
N ALA A 170 2.78 -20.83 -10.01
CA ALA A 170 3.06 -22.22 -10.34
C ALA A 170 2.39 -22.56 -11.68
N GLN A 171 3.14 -23.18 -12.59
CA GLN A 171 2.55 -23.84 -13.75
C GLN A 171 2.07 -25.23 -13.33
N TYR A 172 0.81 -25.54 -13.56
CA TYR A 172 0.24 -26.86 -13.33
C TYR A 172 0.18 -27.63 -14.64
N ASP A 173 0.74 -28.83 -14.64
CA ASP A 173 0.66 -29.75 -15.75
C ASP A 173 -0.62 -30.57 -15.63
N ALA A 174 -1.61 -30.25 -16.46
CA ALA A 174 -2.91 -30.90 -16.46
C ALA A 174 -2.86 -32.36 -16.90
N GLU A 175 -1.83 -32.79 -17.63
CA GLU A 175 -1.68 -34.19 -18.07
C GLU A 175 -1.01 -35.03 -16.99
N ALA A 176 0.02 -34.48 -16.34
CA ALA A 176 0.72 -35.16 -15.25
C ALA A 176 0.00 -35.05 -13.89
N ASP A 177 -1.03 -34.21 -13.81
CA ASP A 177 -1.81 -33.89 -12.61
C ASP A 177 -0.92 -33.48 -11.42
N LYS A 178 0.01 -32.56 -11.68
CA LYS A 178 0.90 -31.98 -10.68
C LYS A 178 1.46 -30.64 -11.14
N VAL A 179 1.98 -29.86 -10.20
CA VAL A 179 2.83 -28.71 -10.51
C VAL A 179 4.08 -29.16 -11.28
N ALA A 180 4.42 -28.42 -12.33
CA ALA A 180 5.56 -28.69 -13.18
C ALA A 180 6.89 -28.50 -12.43
N ASP A 181 7.91 -29.26 -12.82
CA ASP A 181 9.22 -29.20 -12.16
C ASP A 181 9.85 -27.79 -12.31
N GLY A 182 10.43 -27.26 -11.24
CA GLY A 182 11.03 -25.92 -11.22
C GLY A 182 10.10 -24.79 -10.76
N TYR A 183 8.84 -25.08 -10.46
CA TYR A 183 7.89 -24.17 -9.84
C TYR A 183 7.77 -24.42 -8.32
N PRO A 184 7.29 -23.43 -7.53
CA PRO A 184 6.87 -22.09 -7.96
C PRO A 184 8.04 -21.16 -8.32
N LEU A 185 7.77 -20.18 -9.17
CA LEU A 185 8.70 -19.12 -9.56
C LEU A 185 8.16 -17.75 -9.12
N PRO A 186 9.02 -16.74 -8.91
CA PRO A 186 8.56 -15.38 -8.62
C PRO A 186 7.80 -14.82 -9.82
N ILE A 187 6.72 -14.07 -9.59
CA ILE A 187 6.01 -13.33 -10.66
C ILE A 187 6.94 -12.24 -11.21
N ALA A 188 7.71 -11.59 -10.32
CA ALA A 188 8.74 -10.62 -10.68
C ALA A 188 9.72 -11.19 -11.70
N GLY A 189 9.87 -10.49 -12.83
CA GLY A 189 10.79 -10.87 -13.92
C GLY A 189 10.30 -12.02 -14.81
N ASN A 190 9.27 -12.78 -14.41
CA ASN A 190 8.68 -13.84 -15.23
C ASN A 190 7.35 -13.44 -15.87
N TRP A 191 6.69 -12.39 -15.36
CA TRP A 191 5.49 -11.79 -15.95
C TRP A 191 5.69 -10.27 -16.14
N PRO A 192 6.37 -9.85 -17.23
CA PRO A 192 6.79 -8.46 -17.41
C PRO A 192 5.63 -7.47 -17.36
N GLY A 193 5.74 -6.52 -16.42
CA GLY A 193 4.78 -5.43 -16.26
C GLY A 193 3.52 -5.77 -15.47
N LEU A 194 3.35 -7.01 -14.99
CA LEU A 194 2.27 -7.26 -14.03
C LEU A 194 2.45 -6.39 -12.77
N PRO A 195 1.36 -5.86 -12.21
CA PRO A 195 1.38 -5.02 -11.01
C PRO A 195 1.83 -5.78 -9.76
N ILE A 196 2.09 -7.08 -9.92
CA ILE A 196 2.72 -7.94 -8.94
C ILE A 196 4.02 -8.44 -9.57
N GLY A 197 5.13 -8.16 -8.89
CA GLY A 197 6.45 -8.43 -9.44
C GLY A 197 7.41 -7.24 -9.41
N ALA A 198 7.01 -6.13 -8.81
CA ALA A 198 7.81 -5.27 -7.95
C ALA A 198 6.85 -4.19 -7.48
N ILE A 199 6.48 -4.20 -6.19
CA ILE A 199 6.31 -2.88 -5.58
C ILE A 199 7.71 -2.34 -5.67
N VAL A 200 8.01 -1.48 -6.64
CA VAL A 200 9.16 -0.59 -6.52
C VAL A 200 8.78 0.22 -5.30
N PRO A 201 9.35 -0.10 -4.12
CA PRO A 201 9.04 0.68 -2.95
C PRO A 201 9.33 2.12 -3.32
N PRO A 202 8.48 3.08 -2.95
CA PRO A 202 8.79 4.51 -3.14
C PRO A 202 10.15 4.88 -2.56
N SER A 203 10.66 4.06 -1.64
CA SER A 203 12.02 4.05 -1.13
C SER A 203 13.03 3.28 -1.98
N THR A 204 12.91 3.24 -3.31
CA THR A 204 13.93 2.69 -4.21
C THR A 204 14.28 3.70 -5.29
N GLN A 205 15.56 3.99 -5.43
CA GLN A 205 16.11 4.88 -6.45
C GLN A 205 16.04 4.22 -7.84
N PRO A 206 16.10 5.01 -8.94
CA PRO A 206 16.09 4.47 -10.30
C PRO A 206 17.20 3.47 -10.62
N ASP A 207 18.30 3.49 -9.85
CA ASP A 207 19.42 2.56 -9.97
C ASP A 207 19.26 1.28 -9.11
N GLY A 208 18.12 1.14 -8.42
CA GLY A 208 17.79 0.01 -7.55
C GLY A 208 18.25 0.16 -6.10
N GLN A 209 18.90 1.26 -5.71
CA GLN A 209 19.30 1.46 -4.31
C GLN A 209 18.13 1.82 -3.39
N ALA A 210 18.06 1.19 -2.22
CA ALA A 210 17.07 1.52 -1.19
C ALA A 210 17.34 2.91 -0.57
N ILE A 211 16.30 3.74 -0.48
CA ILE A 211 16.25 4.98 0.28
C ILE A 211 16.01 4.61 1.74
N SER A 212 16.90 5.05 2.62
CA SER A 212 16.77 4.81 4.06
C SER A 212 15.48 5.44 4.62
N VAL A 213 14.94 4.90 5.73
CA VAL A 213 13.80 5.51 6.43
C VAL A 213 14.09 6.99 6.76
N ARG A 214 15.33 7.29 7.14
CA ARG A 214 15.81 8.65 7.44
C ARG A 214 15.68 9.59 6.25
N ASP A 215 16.06 9.13 5.06
CA ASP A 215 16.02 9.94 3.84
C ASP A 215 14.63 9.99 3.21
N TYR A 216 13.79 8.98 3.46
CA TYR A 216 12.39 8.95 3.03
C TYR A 216 11.48 9.80 3.94
N PHE A 217 11.84 9.99 5.22
CA PHE A 217 11.02 10.67 6.22
C PHE A 217 10.53 12.07 5.81
N PRO A 218 11.35 12.97 5.21
CA PRO A 218 10.88 14.28 4.75
C PRO A 218 9.71 14.18 3.75
N THR A 219 9.79 13.27 2.78
CA THR A 219 8.74 13.00 1.79
C THR A 219 7.45 12.55 2.47
N PHE A 220 7.57 11.65 3.46
CA PHE A 220 6.43 11.15 4.23
C PHE A 220 5.74 12.26 5.05
N THR A 221 6.50 13.07 5.79
CA THR A 221 5.90 14.00 6.76
C THR A 221 5.49 15.35 6.17
N GLN A 222 6.01 15.73 5.00
CA GLN A 222 5.65 16.98 4.32
C GLN A 222 4.14 17.18 4.10
N PRO A 223 3.36 16.22 3.58
CA PRO A 223 1.92 16.39 3.40
C PRO A 223 1.15 16.49 4.73
N LEU A 224 1.77 16.10 5.87
CA LEU A 224 1.14 16.10 7.18
C LEU A 224 1.35 17.40 7.97
N GLU A 225 2.54 17.99 7.89
CA GLU A 225 2.91 19.21 8.65
C GLU A 225 2.94 20.48 7.78
N GLY A 226 3.02 20.32 6.46
CA GLY A 226 3.44 21.38 5.54
C GLY A 226 4.95 21.61 5.61
N ARG A 227 5.48 22.31 4.60
CA ARG A 227 6.91 22.66 4.49
C ARG A 227 7.05 24.18 4.35
N VAL A 228 7.33 24.84 5.46
CA VAL A 228 7.31 26.31 5.56
C VAL A 228 8.74 26.86 5.67
N PRO A 229 9.27 27.58 4.67
CA PRO A 229 10.67 27.98 4.66
C PRO A 229 10.97 29.20 5.55
N TYR A 230 9.97 29.83 6.15
CA TYR A 230 10.11 31.00 7.01
C TYR A 230 9.54 30.72 8.41
N MET A 231 10.00 31.48 9.41
CA MET A 231 9.47 31.40 10.77
C MET A 231 7.98 31.76 10.80
N TYR A 232 7.19 31.01 11.55
CA TYR A 232 5.77 31.29 11.79
C TYR A 232 5.38 30.96 13.23
N GLN A 233 4.20 31.40 13.66
CA GLN A 233 3.62 30.99 14.94
C GLN A 233 2.69 29.79 14.73
N ASP A 234 2.89 28.73 15.51
CA ASP A 234 1.91 27.64 15.60
C ASP A 234 0.63 28.10 16.32
N VAL A 235 -0.35 27.19 16.46
CA VAL A 235 -1.63 27.47 17.14
C VAL A 235 -1.46 27.83 18.63
N LYS A 236 -0.30 27.54 19.23
CA LYS A 236 0.06 27.89 20.61
C LYS A 236 0.89 29.18 20.69
N GLY A 237 1.19 29.82 19.56
CA GLY A 237 2.02 31.03 19.50
C GLY A 237 3.52 30.76 19.63
N LEU A 238 3.96 29.53 19.38
CA LEU A 238 5.36 29.13 19.42
C LEU A 238 6.00 29.28 18.04
N VAL A 239 7.22 29.82 17.98
CA VAL A 239 7.94 30.01 16.72
C VAL A 239 8.39 28.67 16.16
N THR A 240 7.99 28.41 14.92
CA THR A 240 8.15 27.14 14.22
C THR A 240 8.65 27.40 12.80
N VAL A 241 9.36 26.43 12.20
CA VAL A 241 9.83 26.47 10.81
C VAL A 241 9.85 25.07 10.17
N ALA A 242 10.01 25.03 8.85
CA ALA A 242 10.17 23.84 8.02
C ALA A 242 8.97 22.90 8.18
N VAL A 243 9.21 21.67 8.62
CA VAL A 243 8.20 20.62 8.78
C VAL A 243 7.81 20.50 10.26
N GLY A 244 7.30 21.58 10.84
CA GLY A 244 6.86 21.61 12.24
C GLY A 244 8.01 21.56 13.27
N ASN A 245 9.16 22.16 12.97
CA ASN A 245 10.29 22.24 13.91
C ASN A 245 10.18 23.46 14.81
N LEU A 246 10.05 23.22 16.12
CA LEU A 246 9.97 24.27 17.12
C LEU A 246 11.34 24.93 17.33
N ILE A 247 11.37 26.25 17.22
CA ILE A 247 12.54 27.12 17.45
C ILE A 247 12.11 28.31 18.33
N ASP A 248 11.35 28.04 19.39
CA ASP A 248 10.72 29.09 20.21
C ASP A 248 11.69 29.82 21.15
N ARG A 249 13.01 29.63 20.98
CA ARG A 249 14.03 30.49 21.57
C ARG A 249 14.80 31.18 20.45
N PRO A 250 15.16 32.46 20.61
CA PRO A 250 15.95 33.16 19.60
C PRO A 250 17.30 32.47 19.32
N GLU A 251 17.87 31.78 20.31
CA GLU A 251 19.10 31.00 20.15
C GLU A 251 18.91 29.78 19.25
N ASP A 252 17.75 29.11 19.33
CA ASP A 252 17.44 27.95 18.48
C ASP A 252 17.31 28.38 17.02
N ALA A 253 16.68 29.54 16.78
CA ALA A 253 16.58 30.12 15.45
C ALA A 253 17.95 30.55 14.91
N ALA A 254 18.76 31.21 15.75
CA ALA A 254 20.10 31.71 15.40
C ALA A 254 21.13 30.60 15.14
N ALA A 255 20.88 29.38 15.59
CA ALA A 255 21.73 28.21 15.33
C ALA A 255 21.51 27.62 13.92
N LEU A 256 20.48 28.07 13.20
CA LEU A 256 20.13 27.57 11.86
C LEU A 256 20.62 28.52 10.76
N SER A 257 20.69 27.99 9.54
CA SER A 257 21.08 28.74 8.35
C SER A 257 19.87 29.42 7.70
N TRP A 258 19.96 30.73 7.52
CA TRP A 258 18.93 31.56 6.91
C TRP A 258 19.51 32.43 5.79
N VAL A 259 18.69 32.70 4.79
CA VAL A 259 18.98 33.66 3.74
C VAL A 259 17.90 34.73 3.68
N HIS A 260 18.30 35.94 3.31
CA HIS A 260 17.37 37.01 2.98
C HIS A 260 16.51 36.63 1.78
N ILE A 261 15.20 36.77 1.88
CA ILE A 261 14.26 36.45 0.80
C ILE A 261 14.53 37.31 -0.44
N ALA A 262 14.88 38.58 -0.23
CA ALA A 262 15.08 39.55 -1.31
C ALA A 262 16.37 39.34 -2.09
N THR A 263 17.45 38.92 -1.41
CA THR A 263 18.81 38.91 -1.99
C THR A 263 19.41 37.52 -2.10
N GLY A 264 18.91 36.53 -1.35
CA GLY A 264 19.49 35.20 -1.24
C GLY A 264 20.81 35.15 -0.45
N LEU A 265 21.29 36.28 0.08
CA LEU A 265 22.50 36.33 0.90
C LEU A 265 22.23 35.75 2.30
N ALA A 266 23.27 35.14 2.88
CA ALA A 266 23.21 34.61 4.24
C ALA A 266 22.87 35.73 5.24
N ALA A 267 21.94 35.45 6.14
CA ALA A 267 21.59 36.35 7.24
C ALA A 267 22.57 36.19 8.40
N THR A 268 22.90 37.30 9.04
CA THR A 268 23.71 37.32 10.26
C THR A 268 22.90 36.84 11.46
N ARG A 269 23.61 36.45 12.53
CA ARG A 269 22.99 36.05 13.81
C ARG A 269 22.01 37.10 14.33
N ASP A 270 22.39 38.38 14.27
CA ASP A 270 21.58 39.48 14.81
C ASP A 270 20.32 39.72 13.96
N GLU A 271 20.42 39.59 12.63
CA GLU A 271 19.26 39.65 11.73
C GLU A 271 18.27 38.51 12.00
N ILE A 272 18.78 37.29 12.25
CA ILE A 272 17.95 36.12 12.57
C ILE A 272 17.22 36.32 13.91
N VAL A 273 17.92 36.80 14.94
CA VAL A 273 17.31 37.09 16.25
C VAL A 273 16.28 38.21 16.15
N ALA A 274 16.55 39.26 15.36
CA ALA A 274 15.61 40.34 15.12
C ALA A 274 14.35 39.85 14.39
N GLU A 275 14.51 39.01 13.37
CA GLU A 275 13.42 38.35 12.65
C GLU A 275 12.58 37.48 13.59
N TRP A 276 13.23 36.69 14.43
CA TRP A 276 12.58 35.87 15.43
C TRP A 276 11.70 36.70 16.38
N HIS A 277 12.23 37.79 16.95
CA HIS A 277 11.45 38.68 17.81
C HIS A 277 10.28 39.32 17.08
N ARG A 278 10.46 39.69 15.81
CA ARG A 278 9.41 40.27 14.98
C ARG A 278 8.27 39.27 14.75
N ILE A 279 8.58 38.01 14.45
CA ILE A 279 7.58 36.94 14.29
C ILE A 279 6.93 36.57 15.63
N LYS A 280 7.71 36.42 16.71
CA LYS A 280 7.20 36.08 18.05
C LYS A 280 6.23 37.14 18.59
N ASN A 281 6.50 38.42 18.33
CA ASN A 281 5.70 39.53 18.86
C ASN A 281 4.63 40.04 17.88
N ALA A 282 4.50 39.45 16.68
CA ALA A 282 3.52 39.91 15.70
C ALA A 282 2.08 39.58 16.15
N PRO A 283 1.19 40.59 16.29
CA PRO A 283 -0.16 40.37 16.77
C PRO A 283 -1.00 39.56 15.77
N GLY A 284 -1.68 38.53 16.26
CA GLY A 284 -2.61 37.72 15.46
C GLY A 284 -1.97 36.67 14.54
N LEU A 285 -0.64 36.54 14.53
CA LEU A 285 0.05 35.60 13.65
C LEU A 285 -0.35 34.13 13.92
N ALA A 286 -0.48 33.73 15.19
CA ALA A 286 -0.92 32.39 15.59
C ALA A 286 -2.30 32.01 15.02
N LYS A 287 -3.22 33.00 14.89
CA LYS A 287 -4.54 32.78 14.28
C LYS A 287 -4.48 32.69 12.76
N GLY A 288 -3.57 33.43 12.14
CA GLY A 288 -3.37 33.45 10.68
C GLY A 288 -2.39 32.39 10.15
N GLY A 289 -1.70 31.69 11.06
CA GLY A 289 -0.73 30.64 10.75
C GLY A 289 0.41 31.09 9.84
N HIS A 290 0.99 30.11 9.13
CA HIS A 290 2.12 30.35 8.25
C HIS A 290 1.79 31.30 7.08
N LEU A 291 0.54 31.35 6.60
CA LEU A 291 0.16 32.25 5.50
C LEU A 291 0.21 33.74 5.91
N ALA A 292 -0.11 34.05 7.17
CA ALA A 292 0.07 35.40 7.71
C ALA A 292 1.56 35.73 7.89
N ALA A 293 2.34 34.78 8.41
CA ALA A 293 3.79 34.92 8.56
C ALA A 293 4.49 35.19 7.22
N LYS A 294 4.06 34.52 6.13
CA LYS A 294 4.58 34.72 4.76
C LYS A 294 4.59 36.18 4.32
N LYS A 295 3.56 36.94 4.69
CA LYS A 295 3.38 38.34 4.27
C LYS A 295 4.41 39.28 4.90
N ILE A 296 4.94 38.88 6.04
CA ILE A 296 5.85 39.71 6.81
C ILE A 296 7.27 39.16 6.79
N ALA A 297 7.48 37.85 6.59
CA ALA A 297 8.79 37.20 6.60
C ALA A 297 9.81 37.90 5.67
N THR A 298 11.02 38.10 6.17
CA THR A 298 12.15 38.65 5.42
C THR A 298 13.26 37.62 5.22
N LEU A 299 13.31 36.60 6.09
CA LEU A 299 14.27 35.51 6.02
C LEU A 299 13.59 34.18 5.67
N LYS A 300 14.32 33.32 4.97
CA LYS A 300 13.92 31.95 4.68
C LYS A 300 15.09 30.97 4.80
N MET A 301 14.79 29.71 5.05
CA MET A 301 15.71 28.59 4.89
C MET A 301 15.77 28.18 3.41
N THR A 302 16.91 27.62 3.00
CA THR A 302 17.02 26.90 1.72
C THR A 302 16.39 25.51 1.84
N GLU A 303 16.11 24.86 0.72
CA GLU A 303 15.60 23.47 0.73
C GLU A 303 16.56 22.52 1.46
N LEU A 304 17.86 22.64 1.17
CA LEU A 304 18.89 21.86 1.85
C LEU A 304 18.89 22.07 3.36
N ALA A 305 18.82 23.32 3.82
CA ALA A 305 18.83 23.62 5.25
C ALA A 305 17.57 23.09 5.97
N MET A 306 16.41 23.10 5.30
CA MET A 306 15.20 22.49 5.82
C MET A 306 15.33 20.96 5.93
N ASP A 307 15.90 20.30 4.91
CA ASP A 307 16.12 18.85 4.94
C ASP A 307 17.10 18.45 6.05
N GLU A 308 18.20 19.18 6.21
CA GLU A 308 19.16 18.96 7.30
C GLU A 308 18.51 19.11 8.67
N LEU A 309 17.67 20.14 8.86
CA LEU A 309 16.93 20.34 10.11
C LEU A 309 15.98 19.17 10.41
N VAL A 310 15.21 18.74 9.40
CA VAL A 310 14.27 17.62 9.55
C VAL A 310 15.01 16.33 9.88
N LYS A 311 16.11 16.05 9.18
CA LYS A 311 16.94 14.86 9.41
C LYS A 311 17.62 14.90 10.79
N ALA A 312 18.06 16.07 11.28
CA ALA A 312 18.64 16.19 12.61
C ALA A 312 17.62 15.90 13.73
N LYS A 313 16.37 16.37 13.58
CA LYS A 313 15.28 16.02 14.51
C LYS A 313 14.92 14.53 14.42
N PHE A 314 14.91 13.96 13.22
CA PHE A 314 14.75 12.52 13.01
C PHE A 314 15.84 11.74 13.75
N ASP A 315 17.11 12.11 13.62
CA ASP A 315 18.25 11.43 14.26
C ASP A 315 18.16 11.48 15.80
N THR A 316 17.59 12.56 16.35
CA THR A 316 17.32 12.66 17.78
C THR A 316 16.24 11.66 18.22
N ASN A 317 15.18 11.51 17.44
CA ASN A 317 14.15 10.50 17.67
C ASN A 317 14.70 9.08 17.49
N GLU A 318 15.53 8.85 16.48
CA GLU A 318 16.12 7.54 16.14
C GLU A 318 16.93 7.02 17.33
N LYS A 319 17.83 7.84 17.88
CA LYS A 319 18.62 7.47 19.06
C LYS A 319 17.75 7.07 20.24
N ARG A 320 16.65 7.81 20.46
CA ARG A 320 15.73 7.57 21.57
C ARG A 320 14.89 6.31 21.38
N LEU A 321 14.39 6.07 20.17
CA LEU A 321 13.58 4.90 19.84
C LEU A 321 14.43 3.62 19.83
N ALA A 322 15.62 3.68 19.22
CA ALA A 322 16.57 2.56 19.19
C ALA A 322 17.07 2.17 20.59
N ALA A 323 17.22 3.15 21.50
CA ALA A 323 17.56 2.86 22.90
C ALA A 323 16.39 2.27 23.70
N PHE A 324 15.15 2.49 23.27
CA PHE A 324 13.95 2.03 23.98
C PHE A 324 13.51 0.63 23.53
N TYR A 325 13.55 0.35 22.23
CA TYR A 325 13.11 -0.93 21.66
C TYR A 325 14.31 -1.83 21.37
N PRO A 326 14.44 -2.99 22.05
CA PRO A 326 15.62 -3.86 21.92
C PRO A 326 15.90 -4.36 20.50
N ASP A 327 14.86 -4.54 19.69
CA ASP A 327 14.94 -5.11 18.35
C ASP A 327 14.69 -4.08 17.23
N TRP A 328 14.86 -2.80 17.55
CA TRP A 328 14.54 -1.67 16.66
C TRP A 328 15.13 -1.80 15.26
N ALA A 329 16.35 -2.31 15.12
CA ALA A 329 17.04 -2.45 13.84
C ALA A 329 16.36 -3.46 12.90
N ASN A 330 15.65 -4.46 13.44
CA ASN A 330 15.01 -5.53 12.68
C ASN A 330 13.51 -5.30 12.44
N TRP A 331 12.97 -4.20 12.96
CA TRP A 331 11.60 -3.78 12.67
C TRP A 331 11.43 -3.50 11.17
N PRO A 332 10.26 -3.84 10.58
CA PRO A 332 9.93 -3.41 9.23
C PRO A 332 10.10 -1.89 9.05
N ALA A 333 10.60 -1.46 7.90
CA ALA A 333 10.89 -0.06 7.65
C ALA A 333 9.64 0.84 7.77
N ASP A 334 8.47 0.36 7.32
CA ASP A 334 7.19 1.03 7.56
C ASP A 334 6.86 1.15 9.07
N ALA A 335 7.15 0.14 9.89
CA ALA A 335 6.96 0.23 11.35
C ALA A 335 7.89 1.26 11.99
N ARG A 336 9.17 1.31 11.58
CA ARG A 336 10.11 2.34 12.03
C ARG A 336 9.63 3.74 11.61
N LEU A 337 9.19 3.88 10.37
CA LEU A 337 8.62 5.14 9.85
C LEU A 337 7.37 5.57 10.65
N GLY A 338 6.48 4.63 10.97
CA GLY A 338 5.29 4.87 11.80
C GLY A 338 5.64 5.30 13.22
N ALA A 339 6.60 4.64 13.86
CA ALA A 339 7.08 5.02 15.19
C ALA A 339 7.74 6.41 15.19
N HIS A 340 8.49 6.76 14.14
CA HIS A 340 9.00 8.12 13.95
C HIS A 340 7.90 9.16 13.74
N SER A 341 6.86 8.82 12.97
CA SER A 341 5.68 9.67 12.79
C SER A 341 4.98 9.98 14.11
N ILE A 342 4.78 8.97 14.96
CA ILE A 342 4.20 9.14 16.30
C ILE A 342 5.14 9.97 17.18
N ALA A 343 6.44 9.67 17.17
CA ALA A 343 7.43 10.44 17.94
C ALA A 343 7.53 11.91 17.49
N TRP A 344 7.23 12.21 16.23
CA TRP A 344 7.27 13.57 15.69
C TRP A 344 6.15 14.46 16.23
N ALA A 345 4.93 13.91 16.33
CA ALA A 345 3.73 14.65 16.68
C ALA A 345 3.22 14.40 18.11
N GLY A 346 3.55 13.25 18.70
CA GLY A 346 3.04 12.78 19.98
C GLY A 346 3.98 13.05 21.14
N ALA A 347 3.49 13.76 22.15
CA ALA A 347 4.18 13.85 23.43
C ALA A 347 4.25 12.46 24.11
N TYR A 348 5.39 12.16 24.75
CA TYR A 348 5.60 10.98 25.60
C TYR A 348 5.61 9.60 24.91
N PHE A 349 5.57 9.50 23.57
CA PHE A 349 5.86 8.24 22.88
C PHE A 349 7.37 7.96 22.92
N PRO A 350 7.86 6.75 23.25
CA PRO A 350 7.10 5.53 23.58
C PRO A 350 6.79 5.33 25.08
N ALA A 351 7.30 6.19 25.96
CA ALA A 351 7.24 6.00 27.42
C ALA A 351 5.83 5.83 28.03
N LYS A 352 4.79 6.39 27.41
CA LYS A 352 3.38 6.28 27.89
C LYS A 352 2.46 5.49 26.96
N TRP A 353 3.00 4.52 26.23
CA TRP A 353 2.26 3.76 25.21
C TRP A 353 2.31 2.24 25.47
N PRO A 354 1.86 1.74 26.64
CA PRO A 354 2.10 0.36 27.07
C PRO A 354 1.54 -0.69 26.11
N ASN A 355 0.35 -0.48 25.55
CA ASN A 355 -0.28 -1.44 24.64
C ASN A 355 0.45 -1.50 23.28
N PHE A 356 0.85 -0.35 22.74
CA PHE A 356 1.67 -0.31 21.53
C PHE A 356 3.04 -0.96 21.79
N ASN A 357 3.67 -0.66 22.93
CA ASN A 357 4.97 -1.21 23.29
C ASN A 357 4.91 -2.73 23.43
N ALA A 358 3.85 -3.27 24.03
CA ALA A 358 3.63 -4.70 24.14
C ALA A 358 3.50 -5.36 22.76
N ALA A 359 2.68 -4.79 21.87
CA ALA A 359 2.53 -5.26 20.50
C ALA A 359 3.85 -5.22 19.73
N ALA A 360 4.55 -4.09 19.76
CA ALA A 360 5.79 -3.89 19.01
C ALA A 360 6.95 -4.76 19.53
N ASN A 361 7.05 -4.99 20.85
CA ASN A 361 8.03 -5.92 21.41
C ASN A 361 7.74 -7.38 21.05
N ALA A 362 6.47 -7.74 20.83
CA ALA A 362 6.07 -9.05 20.33
C ALA A 362 6.14 -9.15 18.79
N GLN A 363 6.52 -8.06 18.10
CA GLN A 363 6.37 -7.90 16.64
C GLN A 363 4.94 -8.18 16.12
N ASP A 364 3.93 -7.99 16.97
CA ASP A 364 2.52 -8.08 16.60
C ASP A 364 2.06 -6.75 15.99
N TRP A 365 2.35 -6.60 14.70
CA TRP A 365 2.03 -5.37 13.97
C TRP A 365 0.53 -5.18 13.75
N ALA A 366 -0.26 -6.26 13.69
CA ALA A 366 -1.72 -6.19 13.61
C ALA A 366 -2.31 -5.57 14.88
N ALA A 367 -1.82 -5.97 16.07
CA ALA A 367 -2.19 -5.31 17.33
C ALA A 367 -1.69 -3.86 17.37
N ALA A 368 -0.48 -3.58 16.86
CA ALA A 368 0.08 -2.23 16.83
C ALA A 368 -0.79 -1.23 16.05
N VAL A 369 -1.45 -1.65 14.95
CA VAL A 369 -2.42 -0.83 14.20
C VAL A 369 -3.53 -0.28 15.09
N THR A 370 -4.00 -1.07 16.07
CA THR A 370 -5.08 -0.66 16.98
C THR A 370 -4.61 0.28 18.09
N HIS A 371 -3.30 0.39 18.28
CA HIS A 371 -2.67 1.13 19.39
C HIS A 371 -1.77 2.28 18.93
N CYS A 372 -1.77 2.63 17.65
CA CYS A 372 -0.90 3.67 17.07
C CYS A 372 -1.55 5.08 16.95
N THR A 373 -2.72 5.28 17.55
CA THR A 373 -3.55 6.48 17.35
C THR A 373 -3.16 7.60 18.32
N LEU A 374 -2.81 8.76 17.77
CA LEU A 374 -2.61 10.02 18.49
C LEU A 374 -3.96 10.68 18.81
N SER A 375 -4.04 11.42 19.92
CA SER A 375 -5.23 12.21 20.26
C SER A 375 -5.48 13.32 19.22
N GLU A 376 -6.67 13.33 18.63
CA GLU A 376 -7.13 14.37 17.68
C GLU A 376 -7.76 15.59 18.39
N ALA A 377 -7.93 15.51 19.71
CA ALA A 377 -8.56 16.57 20.50
C ALA A 377 -7.83 17.91 20.31
N GLY A 378 -8.54 18.90 19.77
CA GLY A 378 -8.03 20.26 19.55
C GLY A 378 -7.02 20.40 18.39
N ASN A 379 -6.76 19.35 17.61
CA ASN A 379 -5.88 19.41 16.43
C ASN A 379 -6.38 18.48 15.30
N PRO A 380 -7.24 18.98 14.39
CA PRO A 380 -7.74 18.18 13.27
C PRO A 380 -6.62 17.76 12.29
N GLY A 381 -5.46 18.41 12.31
CA GLY A 381 -4.29 18.02 11.51
C GLY A 381 -3.68 16.66 11.89
N ILE A 382 -4.10 16.06 13.01
CA ILE A 382 -3.66 14.73 13.45
C ILE A 382 -4.38 13.59 12.71
N ALA A 383 -5.61 13.80 12.23
CA ALA A 383 -6.40 12.73 11.60
C ALA A 383 -5.71 12.11 10.35
N PRO A 384 -5.15 12.91 9.41
CA PRO A 384 -4.37 12.36 8.29
C PRO A 384 -3.15 11.56 8.76
N ARG A 385 -2.47 12.01 9.82
CA ARG A 385 -1.32 11.31 10.41
C ARG A 385 -1.75 9.97 11.02
N ASN A 386 -2.88 9.92 11.73
CA ASN A 386 -3.44 8.68 12.26
C ASN A 386 -3.78 7.68 11.15
N LYS A 387 -4.35 8.15 10.03
CA LYS A 387 -4.60 7.30 8.85
C LYS A 387 -3.29 6.73 8.29
N ALA A 388 -2.27 7.57 8.12
CA ALA A 388 -0.97 7.14 7.62
C ALA A 388 -0.27 6.15 8.58
N ASN A 389 -0.31 6.40 9.90
CA ASN A 389 0.25 5.51 10.91
C ASN A 389 -0.40 4.12 10.85
N ARG A 390 -1.73 4.04 10.78
CA ARG A 390 -2.43 2.75 10.64
C ARG A 390 -1.95 2.00 9.40
N GLN A 391 -1.84 2.68 8.25
CA GLN A 391 -1.34 2.04 7.02
C GLN A 391 0.10 1.53 7.19
N LEU A 392 0.99 2.32 7.79
CA LEU A 392 2.38 1.92 8.04
C LEU A 392 2.48 0.65 8.88
N PHE A 393 1.69 0.53 9.94
CA PHE A 393 1.68 -0.69 10.76
C PHE A 393 0.94 -1.86 10.08
N SER A 394 -0.09 -1.61 9.27
CA SER A 394 -0.69 -2.64 8.41
C SER A 394 0.32 -3.18 7.40
N ASN A 395 1.10 -2.29 6.77
CA ASN A 395 2.17 -2.68 5.86
C ASN A 395 3.23 -3.52 6.58
N ALA A 396 3.62 -3.13 7.80
CA ALA A 396 4.55 -3.92 8.60
C ALA A 396 4.01 -5.34 8.92
N ALA A 397 2.70 -5.47 9.19
CA ALA A 397 2.07 -6.77 9.40
C ALA A 397 2.14 -7.63 8.13
N ALA A 398 1.79 -7.05 6.98
CA ALA A 398 1.85 -7.72 5.69
C ALA A 398 3.28 -8.13 5.30
N VAL A 399 4.27 -7.27 5.55
CA VAL A 399 5.70 -7.56 5.32
C VAL A 399 6.13 -8.81 6.08
N VAL A 400 5.77 -8.91 7.36
CA VAL A 400 6.12 -10.07 8.19
C VAL A 400 5.36 -11.32 7.76
N ALA A 401 4.04 -11.21 7.56
CA ALA A 401 3.19 -12.36 7.21
C ALA A 401 3.56 -12.99 5.85
N ARG A 402 4.00 -12.17 4.89
CA ARG A 402 4.27 -12.59 3.51
C ARG A 402 5.76 -12.73 3.18
N GLY A 403 6.65 -12.51 4.15
CA GLY A 403 8.11 -12.64 3.93
C GLY A 403 8.71 -11.61 2.97
N ILE A 404 8.08 -10.44 2.84
CA ILE A 404 8.52 -9.35 1.96
C ILE A 404 9.77 -8.66 2.56
N ASP A 405 10.60 -7.99 1.73
CA ASP A 405 11.79 -7.28 2.20
C ASP A 405 11.45 -6.16 3.20
N ARG A 406 11.65 -6.46 4.48
CA ARG A 406 11.36 -5.56 5.59
C ARG A 406 12.25 -4.32 5.66
N THR A 407 13.32 -4.25 4.87
CA THR A 407 14.24 -3.11 4.87
C THR A 407 13.71 -1.92 4.07
N LEU A 408 12.70 -2.16 3.22
CA LEU A 408 12.11 -1.19 2.30
C LEU A 408 10.83 -0.58 2.88
N VAL A 409 10.61 0.72 2.62
CA VAL A 409 9.37 1.43 2.94
C VAL A 409 8.40 1.29 1.77
N TYR A 410 7.22 0.74 2.03
CA TYR A 410 6.17 0.48 1.04
C TYR A 410 5.09 1.58 1.01
N TYR A 411 4.92 2.33 2.10
CA TYR A 411 4.03 3.50 2.12
C TYR A 411 4.36 4.48 0.97
N PRO A 412 3.36 5.09 0.30
CA PRO A 412 1.92 5.08 0.64
C PRO A 412 1.13 3.88 0.12
N THR A 413 1.75 2.96 -0.60
CA THR A 413 1.07 1.78 -1.15
C THR A 413 0.61 0.86 -0.02
N ALA A 414 -0.64 0.43 -0.09
CA ALA A 414 -1.17 -0.55 0.85
C ALA A 414 -0.62 -1.93 0.53
N LEU A 415 -0.13 -2.61 1.57
CA LEU A 415 0.24 -4.02 1.46
C LEU A 415 -0.92 -4.92 1.85
#